data_AF-A0AAV2YWY4-F1
#
_entry.id   AF-A0AAV2YWY4-F1
#
_cell.length_a   1.000
_cell.length_b   1.000
_cell.length_c   1.000
_cell.angle_alpha   90.00
_cell.angle_beta   90.00
_cell.angle_gamma   90.00
#
_symmetry.space_group_name_H-M   'P 1'
#
loop_
_entity.id
_entity.type
_entity.pdbx_description
1 polymer ?
#
loop_
_entity_poly.entity_id
_entity_poly.type
_entity_poly.pdbx_seq_one_letter_code
_entity_poly.pdbx_strand_id
1 'polypeptide(L)'
;MPKRCSVDGCNKIAVSKHLCRGHGGGRRCEYPGCTKCAQSRSSFCWAHGGGKRCEAPGCMRSRKTKRFCVDHVQLEQEVAVAVAPLDLSVRTQQEPAIRNERLHRDDSEHEVRAPTISVMCNLPATQLLPSLRVALERFQDDQPRLSPPEALLPDLSRLLARRQSNSLD
;
A
#
# COMPACT_ATOMS: atom_id res chain seq x y z
N MET A 1 41.53 -16.34 -0.66
CA MET A 1 41.93 -14.91 -0.78
C MET A 1 41.09 -14.23 -1.86
N PRO A 2 40.55 -13.02 -1.61
CA PRO A 2 39.81 -12.26 -2.63
C PRO A 2 40.75 -11.81 -3.76
N LYS A 3 40.35 -12.02 -5.02
CA LYS A 3 41.12 -11.61 -6.19
C LYS A 3 41.05 -10.09 -6.36
N ARG A 4 42.16 -9.45 -6.75
CA ARG A 4 42.19 -8.02 -7.08
C ARG A 4 41.64 -7.77 -8.48
N CYS A 5 41.29 -6.51 -8.74
CA CYS A 5 40.94 -6.04 -10.07
C CYS A 5 42.11 -6.24 -11.04
N SER A 6 41.81 -6.68 -12.26
CA SER A 6 42.76 -6.93 -13.35
C SER A 6 43.22 -5.66 -14.08
N VAL A 7 42.69 -4.50 -13.71
CA VAL A 7 43.08 -3.22 -14.33
C VAL A 7 44.36 -2.77 -13.66
N ASP A 8 45.37 -2.43 -14.45
CA ASP A 8 46.68 -1.98 -13.96
C ASP A 8 46.54 -0.82 -12.98
N GLY A 9 47.26 -0.91 -11.85
CA GLY A 9 47.20 0.08 -10.78
C GLY A 9 45.93 0.06 -9.91
N CYS A 10 44.97 -0.85 -10.14
CA CYS A 10 43.74 -0.92 -9.34
C CYS A 10 43.87 -1.87 -8.14
N ASN A 11 44.00 -1.31 -6.94
CA ASN A 11 44.06 -2.08 -5.69
C ASN A 11 42.69 -2.57 -5.17
N LYS A 12 41.60 -2.33 -5.89
CA LYS A 12 40.24 -2.71 -5.46
C LYS A 12 39.99 -4.20 -5.68
N ILE A 13 39.15 -4.80 -4.83
CA ILE A 13 38.76 -6.21 -4.95
C ILE A 13 37.89 -6.42 -6.21
N ALA A 14 38.16 -7.49 -6.95
CA ALA A 14 37.34 -7.91 -8.07
C ALA A 14 36.01 -8.50 -7.59
N VAL A 15 34.92 -8.03 -8.18
CA VAL A 15 33.55 -8.48 -7.88
C VAL A 15 33.14 -9.59 -8.85
N SER A 16 33.35 -9.38 -10.15
CA SER A 16 33.13 -10.38 -11.19
C SER A 16 34.03 -10.08 -12.40
N LYS A 17 34.28 -11.09 -13.25
CA LYS A 17 35.12 -10.96 -14.45
C LYS A 17 36.52 -10.38 -14.16
N HIS A 18 37.06 -10.61 -12.96
CA HIS A 18 38.31 -9.99 -12.49
C HIS A 18 38.28 -8.46 -12.43
N LEU A 19 37.11 -7.82 -12.42
CA LEU A 19 36.95 -6.37 -12.38
C LEU A 19 36.29 -5.93 -11.09
N CYS A 20 36.72 -4.80 -10.55
CA CYS A 20 36.08 -4.16 -9.40
C CYS A 20 34.78 -3.46 -9.81
N ARG A 21 33.95 -3.05 -8.83
CA ARG A 21 32.66 -2.38 -9.08
C ARG A 21 32.78 -1.18 -10.05
N GLY A 22 33.83 -0.37 -9.89
CA GLY A 22 34.10 0.80 -10.73
C GLY A 22 34.53 0.44 -12.16
N HIS A 23 35.25 -0.67 -12.35
CA HIS A 23 35.83 -1.06 -13.64
C HIS A 23 35.02 -2.10 -14.41
N GLY A 24 33.71 -2.25 -14.17
CA GLY A 24 32.90 -3.24 -14.90
C GLY A 24 32.49 -4.47 -14.08
N GLY A 25 32.98 -4.60 -12.85
CA GLY A 25 32.61 -5.69 -11.95
C GLY A 25 31.15 -5.59 -11.51
N GLY A 26 30.44 -6.72 -11.53
CA GLY A 26 29.03 -6.87 -11.18
C GLY A 26 28.06 -6.55 -12.31
N ARG A 27 26.77 -6.74 -12.05
CA ARG A 27 25.69 -6.40 -12.99
C ARG A 27 25.50 -4.89 -13.12
N ARG A 28 25.02 -4.43 -14.27
CA ARG A 28 24.67 -3.03 -14.55
C ARG A 28 23.16 -2.84 -14.42
N CYS A 29 22.77 -1.61 -14.11
CA CYS A 29 21.38 -1.22 -14.08
C CYS A 29 20.77 -1.41 -15.47
N GLU A 30 19.65 -2.10 -15.54
CA GLU A 30 18.95 -2.37 -16.79
C GLU A 30 18.17 -1.15 -17.31
N TYR A 31 17.93 -0.16 -16.44
CA TYR A 31 17.34 1.11 -16.83
C TYR A 31 18.14 1.79 -17.96
N PRO A 32 17.48 2.25 -19.04
CA PRO A 32 18.14 2.79 -20.23
C PRO A 32 19.03 3.99 -19.88
N GLY A 33 20.27 3.97 -20.37
CA GLY A 33 21.26 5.02 -20.11
C GLY A 33 21.88 5.03 -18.71
N CYS A 34 21.52 4.08 -17.82
CA CYS A 34 22.09 4.03 -16.48
C CYS A 34 23.37 3.19 -16.42
N THR A 35 24.50 3.83 -16.16
CA THR A 35 25.81 3.16 -16.00
C THR A 35 26.06 2.65 -14.57
N LYS A 36 25.12 2.90 -13.64
CA LYS A 36 25.25 2.50 -12.24
C LYS A 36 25.19 0.99 -12.10
N CYS A 37 25.87 0.46 -11.08
CA CYS A 37 25.82 -0.97 -10.77
C CYS A 37 24.47 -1.36 -10.19
N ALA A 38 23.95 -2.51 -10.61
CA ALA A 38 22.76 -3.09 -10.02
C ALA A 38 23.04 -3.57 -8.59
N GLN A 39 22.03 -3.53 -7.74
CA GLN A 39 22.18 -3.84 -6.33
C GLN A 39 21.79 -5.30 -6.02
N SER A 40 22.72 -6.06 -5.44
CA SER A 40 22.48 -7.46 -5.03
C SER A 40 21.87 -8.29 -6.18
N ARG A 41 20.79 -9.04 -5.94
CA ARG A 41 20.06 -9.88 -6.92
C ARG A 41 19.16 -9.10 -7.90
N SER A 42 18.95 -7.81 -7.68
CA SER A 42 18.14 -7.00 -8.61
C SER A 42 18.90 -6.66 -9.89
N SER A 43 18.17 -6.31 -10.96
CA SER A 43 18.72 -5.76 -12.20
C SER A 43 18.85 -4.24 -12.19
N PHE A 44 18.36 -3.57 -11.14
CA PHE A 44 18.36 -2.10 -11.04
C PHE A 44 19.37 -1.58 -10.01
N CYS A 45 19.81 -0.33 -10.19
CA CYS A 45 20.62 0.39 -9.20
C CYS A 45 19.74 0.99 -8.09
N TRP A 46 20.36 1.51 -7.01
CA TRP A 46 19.65 2.08 -5.86
C TRP A 46 18.58 3.13 -6.24
N ALA A 47 18.85 3.95 -7.25
CA ALA A 47 17.94 4.99 -7.72
C ALA A 47 16.77 4.43 -8.55
N HIS A 48 16.98 3.34 -9.28
CA HIS A 48 16.00 2.76 -10.21
C HIS A 48 15.29 1.52 -9.64
N GLY A 49 15.25 1.34 -8.32
CA GLY A 49 14.53 0.22 -7.69
C GLY A 49 15.41 -0.95 -7.27
N GLY A 50 16.73 -0.76 -7.24
CA GLY A 50 17.68 -1.78 -6.79
C GLY A 50 17.69 -1.96 -5.28
N GLY A 51 17.71 -3.23 -4.84
CA GLY A 51 17.75 -3.62 -3.44
C GLY A 51 16.36 -3.70 -2.79
N LYS A 52 16.31 -4.09 -1.50
CA LYS A 52 15.05 -4.17 -0.76
C LYS A 52 14.68 -2.81 -0.19
N ARG A 53 13.43 -2.38 -0.38
CA ARG A 53 12.86 -1.15 0.20
C ARG A 53 12.36 -1.41 1.62
N CYS A 54 12.32 -0.34 2.41
CA CYS A 54 11.62 -0.31 3.68
C CYS A 54 10.13 -0.59 3.43
N GLU A 55 9.53 -1.45 4.25
CA GLU A 55 8.10 -1.80 4.12
C GLU A 55 7.18 -0.77 4.80
N ALA A 56 7.72 0.26 5.45
CA ALA A 56 6.91 1.32 6.06
C ALA A 56 6.13 2.10 4.99
N PRO A 57 4.87 2.49 5.28
CA PRO A 57 4.05 3.25 4.35
C PRO A 57 4.75 4.57 3.98
N GLY A 58 4.88 4.82 2.67
CA GLY A 58 5.52 6.03 2.13
C GLY A 58 7.05 6.08 2.22
N CYS A 59 7.73 5.05 2.73
CA CYS A 59 9.18 5.07 2.86
C CYS A 59 9.91 4.50 1.63
N MET A 60 10.70 5.33 0.95
CA MET A 60 11.52 4.88 -0.21
C MET A 60 12.95 4.47 0.17
N ARG A 61 13.32 4.51 1.46
CA ARG A 61 14.67 4.16 1.91
C ARG A 61 14.94 2.66 1.75
N SER A 62 16.22 2.30 1.59
CA SER A 62 16.62 0.89 1.59
C SER A 62 16.47 0.29 2.98
N ARG A 63 15.87 -0.89 3.03
CA ARG A 63 15.78 -1.71 4.24
C ARG A 63 17.16 -2.15 4.68
N LYS A 64 17.42 -2.02 5.98
CA LYS A 64 18.66 -2.47 6.62
C LYS A 64 18.45 -3.73 7.45
N THR A 65 17.22 -3.95 7.94
CA THR A 65 16.87 -5.06 8.83
C THR A 65 15.97 -6.10 8.16
N LYS A 66 15.41 -6.97 9.01
CA LYS A 66 14.16 -7.74 8.84
C LYS A 66 13.33 -7.19 7.73
N ARG A 67 12.65 -6.05 7.93
CA ARG A 67 11.56 -5.41 7.14
C ARG A 67 11.76 -3.92 6.84
N PHE A 68 12.55 -3.21 7.63
CA PHE A 68 12.54 -1.74 7.60
C PHE A 68 13.94 -1.10 7.45
N CYS A 69 13.97 0.21 7.25
CA CYS A 69 15.18 1.03 7.29
C CYS A 69 15.54 1.39 8.74
N VAL A 70 16.70 2.02 8.95
CA VAL A 70 17.22 2.38 10.29
C VAL A 70 16.22 3.21 11.10
N ASP A 71 15.50 4.13 10.45
CA ASP A 71 14.54 5.00 11.14
C ASP A 71 13.21 4.31 11.47
N HIS A 72 12.92 3.17 10.83
CA HIS A 72 11.65 2.47 10.95
C HIS A 72 11.81 1.07 11.55
N VAL A 73 12.95 0.78 12.20
CA VAL A 73 13.21 -0.52 12.82
C VAL A 73 12.15 -0.88 13.87
N GLN A 74 11.57 0.11 14.54
CA GLN A 74 10.52 -0.07 15.56
C GLN A 74 9.22 -0.65 15.00
N LEU A 75 8.89 -0.37 13.73
CA LEU A 75 7.70 -0.93 13.08
C LEU A 75 7.78 -2.47 12.94
N GLU A 76 8.95 -3.11 13.13
CA GLU A 76 9.06 -4.58 13.14
C GLU A 76 8.23 -5.24 14.24
N GLN A 77 8.02 -4.57 15.36
CA GLN A 77 7.35 -5.13 16.53
C GLN A 77 5.81 -5.06 16.41
N GLU A 78 5.28 -4.03 15.74
CA GLU A 78 3.84 -3.82 15.61
C GLU A 78 3.18 -4.81 14.63
N VAL A 79 3.90 -5.23 13.58
CA VAL A 79 3.34 -6.19 12.60
C VAL A 79 3.26 -7.61 13.16
N ALA A 80 3.90 -7.92 14.30
CA ALA A 80 3.67 -9.18 15.01
C ALA A 80 2.29 -9.24 15.67
N VAL A 81 1.69 -8.09 15.99
CA VAL A 81 0.38 -8.00 16.64
C VAL A 81 -0.76 -8.04 15.62
N ALA A 82 -0.53 -7.56 14.39
CA ALA A 82 -1.54 -7.52 13.32
C ALA A 82 -1.71 -8.82 12.51
N VAL A 83 -0.80 -9.79 12.65
CA VAL A 83 -0.96 -11.16 12.09
C VAL A 83 -1.41 -12.18 13.15
N ALA A 84 -1.76 -11.73 14.35
CA ALA A 84 -2.64 -12.54 15.17
C ALA A 84 -3.95 -12.68 14.37
N PRO A 85 -4.47 -13.90 14.16
CA PRO A 85 -5.85 -14.00 13.69
C PRO A 85 -6.69 -13.16 14.63
N LEU A 86 -7.67 -12.45 14.09
CA LEU A 86 -8.78 -11.93 14.88
C LEU A 86 -9.47 -13.14 15.53
N ASP A 87 -8.91 -13.68 16.60
CA ASP A 87 -9.61 -14.59 17.48
C ASP A 87 -10.48 -13.71 18.35
N LEU A 88 -11.70 -13.52 17.85
CA LEU A 88 -12.83 -12.90 18.49
C LEU A 88 -13.32 -13.79 19.67
N SER A 89 -12.42 -14.19 20.56
CA SER A 89 -12.77 -14.89 21.79
C SER A 89 -13.01 -13.87 22.90
N VAL A 90 -14.23 -13.34 22.90
CA VAL A 90 -14.85 -12.65 24.04
C VAL A 90 -14.70 -13.54 25.27
N ARG A 91 -13.75 -13.20 26.15
CA ARG A 91 -13.67 -13.79 27.49
C ARG A 91 -14.69 -13.09 28.37
N THR A 92 -15.84 -13.70 28.54
CA THR A 92 -16.76 -13.44 29.65
C THR A 92 -15.97 -13.50 30.95
N GLN A 93 -15.79 -12.36 31.62
CA GLN A 93 -15.21 -12.32 32.94
C GLN A 93 -16.26 -12.84 33.93
N GLN A 94 -16.00 -14.04 34.43
CA GLN A 94 -16.53 -14.54 35.69
C GLN A 94 -16.21 -13.50 36.78
N GLU A 95 -17.24 -13.02 37.47
CA GLU A 95 -17.12 -12.05 38.54
C GLU A 95 -16.22 -12.56 39.68
N PRO A 96 -15.27 -11.76 40.20
CA PRO A 96 -14.66 -12.07 41.49
C PRO A 96 -15.62 -11.66 42.61
N ALA A 97 -16.03 -12.64 43.42
CA ALA A 97 -16.77 -12.41 44.66
C ALA A 97 -15.91 -11.59 45.64
N ILE A 98 -16.09 -10.27 45.63
CA ILE A 98 -15.59 -9.37 46.68
C ILE A 98 -16.65 -9.31 47.77
N ARG A 99 -16.23 -9.64 49.00
CA ARG A 99 -17.02 -9.52 50.23
C ARG A 99 -17.59 -8.10 50.38
N ASN A 100 -18.86 -8.07 50.67
CA ASN A 100 -19.67 -6.94 51.06
C ASN A 100 -19.27 -6.40 52.44
N GLU A 101 -18.62 -5.23 52.49
CA GLU A 101 -18.58 -4.38 53.69
C GLU A 101 -19.16 -2.98 53.40
N ARG A 102 -19.78 -2.42 54.43
CA ARG A 102 -20.86 -1.41 54.40
C ARG A 102 -20.45 0.00 53.96
N LEU A 103 -21.33 0.58 53.15
CA LEU A 103 -21.82 1.97 53.10
C LEU A 103 -20.96 3.05 53.79
N HIS A 104 -20.47 4.01 53.00
CA HIS A 104 -20.69 5.43 53.27
C HIS A 104 -20.99 6.18 51.97
N ARG A 105 -21.97 7.07 52.10
CA ARG A 105 -22.68 7.86 51.10
C ARG A 105 -21.91 9.15 50.87
N ASP A 106 -21.54 9.43 49.63
CA ASP A 106 -21.32 10.80 49.18
C ASP A 106 -21.98 10.97 47.80
N ASP A 107 -23.02 11.80 47.82
CA ASP A 107 -23.82 12.26 46.70
C ASP A 107 -22.95 13.14 45.77
N SER A 108 -22.78 12.74 44.50
CA SER A 108 -22.41 13.63 43.40
C SER A 108 -22.83 13.01 42.08
N GLU A 109 -23.96 13.49 41.57
CA GLU A 109 -24.54 13.06 40.30
C GLU A 109 -23.60 13.40 39.14
N HIS A 110 -23.20 12.38 38.38
CA HIS A 110 -22.60 12.56 37.06
C HIS A 110 -23.32 11.63 36.09
N GLU A 111 -24.37 12.15 35.44
CA GLU A 111 -25.00 11.49 34.31
C GLU A 111 -24.00 11.43 33.14
N VAL A 112 -23.35 10.29 32.95
CA VAL A 112 -22.64 9.99 31.70
C VAL A 112 -23.63 9.32 30.75
N ARG A 113 -24.34 10.16 30.01
CA ARG A 113 -25.15 9.75 28.86
C ARG A 113 -24.20 9.17 27.80
N ALA A 114 -24.34 7.88 27.50
CA ALA A 114 -23.55 7.21 26.47
C ALA A 114 -23.73 7.91 25.09
N PRO A 115 -22.66 8.17 24.31
CA PRO A 115 -22.81 8.62 22.95
C PRO A 115 -23.24 7.43 22.08
N THR A 116 -24.52 7.39 21.73
CA THR A 116 -24.97 6.62 20.57
C THR A 116 -24.39 7.28 19.33
N ILE A 117 -23.38 6.64 18.71
CA ILE A 117 -22.89 7.05 17.39
C ILE A 117 -23.99 6.71 16.38
N SER A 118 -24.86 7.68 16.15
CA SER A 118 -25.72 7.74 14.99
C SER A 118 -25.51 9.12 14.38
N VAL A 119 -24.64 9.21 13.37
CA VAL A 119 -24.70 10.34 12.44
C VAL A 119 -24.55 9.78 11.04
N MET A 120 -25.72 9.64 10.41
CA MET A 120 -25.84 9.70 8.97
C MET A 120 -25.39 11.08 8.51
N CYS A 121 -24.29 11.13 7.76
CA CYS A 121 -23.80 12.36 7.14
C CYS A 121 -24.71 12.75 5.97
N ASN A 122 -25.81 13.44 6.27
CA ASN A 122 -26.51 14.30 5.31
C ASN A 122 -26.39 15.75 5.79
N LEU A 123 -25.19 16.32 5.65
CA LEU A 123 -24.94 17.72 5.94
C LEU A 123 -25.02 18.50 4.61
N PRO A 124 -25.95 19.46 4.45
CA PRO A 124 -26.06 20.23 3.21
C PRO A 124 -24.80 21.11 3.02
N ALA A 125 -24.42 21.31 1.76
CA ALA A 125 -23.18 21.97 1.33
C ALA A 125 -22.96 23.40 1.86
N THR A 126 -23.93 23.98 2.57
CA THR A 126 -23.87 25.30 3.20
C THR A 126 -23.10 25.32 4.52
N GLN A 127 -22.78 24.16 5.12
CA GLN A 127 -22.05 24.05 6.39
C GLN A 127 -20.60 23.58 6.25
N LEU A 128 -20.10 23.44 5.02
CA LEU A 128 -18.72 23.02 4.77
C LEU A 128 -17.78 24.22 4.77
N LEU A 129 -16.62 24.05 5.40
CA LEU A 129 -15.55 25.04 5.34
C LEU A 129 -15.17 25.32 3.87
N PRO A 130 -14.80 26.56 3.51
CA PRO A 130 -14.47 26.92 2.12
C PRO A 130 -13.41 26.02 1.49
N SER A 131 -12.43 25.58 2.29
CA SER A 131 -11.38 24.64 1.89
C SER A 131 -11.90 23.23 1.57
N LEU A 132 -12.94 22.78 2.26
CA LEU A 132 -13.61 21.50 1.99
C LEU A 132 -14.52 21.58 0.76
N ARG A 133 -15.15 22.73 0.53
CA ARG A 133 -15.97 22.98 -0.66
C ARG A 133 -15.15 22.92 -1.96
N VAL A 134 -14.00 23.61 -1.98
CA VAL A 134 -13.07 23.60 -3.12
C VAL A 134 -12.50 22.20 -3.36
N ALA A 135 -12.26 21.42 -2.30
CA ALA A 135 -11.82 20.04 -2.44
C ALA A 135 -12.89 19.16 -3.10
N LEU A 136 -14.16 19.29 -2.72
CA LEU A 136 -15.26 18.51 -3.30
C LEU A 136 -15.58 18.92 -4.75
N GLU A 137 -15.51 20.21 -5.09
CA GLU A 137 -15.70 20.68 -6.47
C GLU A 137 -14.63 20.10 -7.41
N ARG A 138 -13.38 19.97 -6.95
CA ARG A 138 -12.30 19.32 -7.72
C ARG A 138 -12.48 17.82 -7.91
N PHE A 139 -13.19 17.14 -7.02
CA PHE A 139 -13.53 15.72 -7.18
C PHE A 139 -14.61 15.47 -8.24
N GLN A 140 -15.43 16.47 -8.57
CA GLN A 140 -16.48 16.34 -9.59
C GLN A 140 -15.95 16.55 -11.01
N ASP A 141 -14.83 17.26 -11.18
CA ASP A 141 -14.16 17.45 -12.49
C ASP A 141 -13.25 16.29 -12.91
N ASP A 142 -12.80 15.45 -11.96
CA ASP A 142 -11.89 14.31 -12.20
C ASP A 142 -12.62 12.95 -12.34
N GLN A 143 -13.94 12.93 -12.47
CA GLN A 143 -14.63 11.73 -12.99
C GLN A 143 -14.18 11.56 -14.45
N PRO A 144 -13.39 10.52 -14.80
CA PRO A 144 -13.12 10.25 -16.20
C PRO A 144 -14.48 10.04 -16.87
N ARG A 145 -14.78 10.83 -17.91
CA ARG A 145 -15.99 10.65 -18.72
C ARG A 145 -15.96 9.22 -19.24
N LEU A 146 -16.69 8.32 -18.57
CA LEU A 146 -17.09 7.06 -19.14
C LEU A 146 -18.04 7.42 -20.27
N SER A 147 -17.48 7.55 -21.48
CA SER A 147 -18.26 7.57 -22.71
C SER A 147 -19.18 6.35 -22.72
N PRO A 148 -20.49 6.51 -22.98
CA PRO A 148 -21.36 5.36 -23.19
C PRO A 148 -20.80 4.55 -24.38
N PRO A 149 -20.82 3.20 -24.34
CA PRO A 149 -20.58 2.41 -25.53
C PRO A 149 -21.84 2.43 -26.41
N GLU A 150 -22.18 3.59 -26.97
CA GLU A 150 -23.13 3.67 -28.08
C GLU A 150 -22.36 3.57 -29.39
N ALA A 151 -22.20 2.33 -29.89
CA ALA A 151 -22.17 1.98 -31.31
C ALA A 151 -21.59 0.57 -31.55
N LEU A 152 -22.19 -0.47 -31.00
CA LEU A 152 -22.02 -1.84 -31.52
C LEU A 152 -23.36 -2.60 -31.49
N LEU A 153 -24.37 -2.03 -32.17
CA LEU A 153 -25.49 -2.80 -32.69
C LEU A 153 -25.33 -2.94 -34.20
N PRO A 154 -24.74 -4.03 -34.71
CA PRO A 154 -24.93 -4.40 -36.10
C PRO A 154 -26.34 -4.98 -36.26
N ASP A 155 -27.24 -4.14 -36.75
CA ASP A 155 -28.21 -4.47 -37.82
C ASP A 155 -29.08 -5.73 -37.60
N LEU A 156 -29.96 -5.69 -36.58
CA LEU A 156 -31.04 -6.68 -36.39
C LEU A 156 -31.98 -6.80 -37.61
N SER A 157 -31.99 -5.78 -38.48
CA SER A 157 -32.72 -5.79 -39.75
C SER A 157 -32.21 -6.87 -40.73
N ARG A 158 -30.91 -7.23 -40.68
CA ARG A 158 -30.33 -8.28 -41.53
C ARG A 158 -30.55 -9.70 -40.97
N LEU A 159 -30.64 -9.85 -39.65
CA LEU A 159 -30.89 -11.14 -38.99
C LEU A 159 -32.34 -11.60 -39.12
N LEU A 160 -33.31 -10.67 -39.13
CA LEU A 160 -34.71 -11.02 -39.37
C LEU A 160 -35.02 -11.30 -40.85
N ALA A 161 -34.26 -10.74 -41.79
CA ALA A 161 -34.38 -11.04 -43.22
C ALA A 161 -33.95 -12.47 -43.57
N ARG A 162 -32.98 -13.05 -42.84
CA ARG A 162 -32.55 -14.46 -43.04
C ARG A 162 -33.49 -15.51 -42.46
N ARG A 163 -34.46 -15.12 -41.62
CA ARG A 163 -35.41 -16.08 -41.06
C ARG A 163 -36.64 -16.29 -41.94
N GLN A 164 -36.88 -15.44 -42.94
CA GLN A 164 -38.03 -15.56 -43.85
C GLN A 164 -37.72 -16.29 -45.17
N SER A 165 -36.45 -16.63 -45.45
CA SER A 165 -36.07 -17.35 -46.68
C SER A 165 -35.84 -18.86 -46.50
N ASN A 166 -36.03 -19.44 -45.32
CA ASN A 166 -35.89 -20.89 -45.06
C ASN A 166 -37.25 -21.57 -44.82
N SER A 167 -38.32 -21.07 -45.44
CA SER A 167 -39.69 -21.61 -45.27
C SER A 167 -40.32 -22.17 -46.55
N LEU A 168 -39.63 -22.17 -47.70
CA LEU A 168 -40.12 -22.81 -48.92
C LEU A 168 -38.94 -23.34 -49.73
N ASP A 169 -38.52 -24.57 -49.40
CA ASP A 169 -38.17 -25.66 -50.31
C ASP A 169 -37.75 -26.89 -49.48
#